data_AF-K5W5F8-F1
#
_entry.id   AF-K5W5F8-F1
#
_cell.length_a   1.000
_cell.length_b   1.000
_cell.length_c   1.000
_cell.angle_alpha   90.00
_cell.angle_beta   90.00
_cell.angle_gamma   90.00
#
_symmetry.space_group_name_H-M   'P 1'
#
loop_
_entity.id
_entity.type
_entity.pdbx_description
1 polymer ?
#
loop_
_entity_poly.entity_id
_entity_poly.type
_entity_poly.pdbx_seq_one_letter_code
_entity_poly.pdbx_strand_id
1 'polypeptide(L)'
;MLASALIILAASLANAGPSQVNADVGFFDPTANGGSWLDNAGDGFGEPMNVVISGLSSPDVLTDDGIVNFAQAIGFSIECLDIHLGAPQSANLGDGNGFVNQTIELREDFGSAGIGTCLESLVGGDHFRVFRQNGSQANSGALFLAVSKEEDIFESHTIVPNGYNIGRDELVSAAVGTTSFNDVTYSTTSETLTGVMPAGTAGVNHNISIDGNAILLTVQID
;
A
#
# COMPACT_ATOMS: atom_id res chain seq x y z
N MET A 1 -29.69 57.76 20.93
CA MET A 1 -30.15 56.67 20.03
C MET A 1 -28.93 56.10 19.34
N LEU A 2 -28.42 54.95 19.78
CA LEU A 2 -27.35 54.21 19.12
C LEU A 2 -27.75 52.74 19.20
N ALA A 3 -28.27 52.22 18.09
CA ALA A 3 -28.58 50.80 17.95
C ALA A 3 -27.32 50.10 17.44
N SER A 4 -26.75 49.21 18.25
CA SER A 4 -25.69 48.30 17.81
C SER A 4 -26.30 47.18 16.97
N ALA A 5 -25.87 47.08 15.72
CA ALA A 5 -26.22 45.96 14.85
C ALA A 5 -25.29 44.78 15.14
N LEU A 6 -25.88 43.67 15.58
CA LEU A 6 -25.18 42.41 15.80
C LEU A 6 -25.12 41.67 14.44
N ILE A 7 -23.92 41.57 13.87
CA ILE A 7 -23.68 40.76 12.66
C ILE A 7 -23.50 39.31 13.11
N ILE A 8 -24.47 38.47 12.78
CA ILE A 8 -24.39 37.02 12.99
C ILE A 8 -23.68 36.44 11.77
N LEU A 9 -22.42 36.02 11.95
CA LEU A 9 -21.67 35.27 10.94
C LEU A 9 -22.15 33.81 11.00
N ALA A 10 -23.00 33.42 10.06
CA ALA A 10 -23.38 32.01 9.91
C ALA A 10 -22.20 31.25 9.32
N ALA A 11 -21.50 30.46 10.15
CA ALA A 11 -20.53 29.49 9.66
C ALA A 11 -21.31 28.37 8.94
N SER A 12 -21.21 28.32 7.62
CA SER A 12 -21.67 27.18 6.83
C SER A 12 -20.75 26.00 7.14
N LEU A 13 -21.26 25.02 7.90
CA LEU A 13 -20.64 23.71 8.00
C LEU A 13 -20.79 23.05 6.63
N ALA A 14 -19.72 23.07 5.83
CA ALA A 14 -19.64 22.24 4.64
C ALA A 14 -19.63 20.78 5.12
N ASN A 15 -20.73 20.09 4.88
CA ASN A 15 -20.85 18.67 5.16
C ASN A 15 -20.00 17.95 4.10
N ALA A 16 -18.73 17.68 4.42
CA ALA A 16 -17.87 16.86 3.57
C ALA A 16 -18.46 15.44 3.55
N GLY A 17 -19.30 15.16 2.56
CA GLY A 17 -19.70 13.80 2.23
C GLY A 17 -18.46 13.00 1.82
N PRO A 18 -18.52 11.66 1.86
CA PRO A 18 -17.43 10.83 1.38
C PRO A 18 -17.04 11.26 -0.04
N SER A 19 -15.76 11.54 -0.24
CA SER A 19 -15.20 11.88 -1.55
C SER A 19 -15.66 10.81 -2.56
N GLN A 20 -16.28 11.22 -3.66
CA GLN A 20 -16.63 10.27 -4.72
C GLN A 20 -15.34 9.65 -5.27
N VAL A 21 -15.29 8.32 -5.36
CA VAL A 21 -14.17 7.62 -6.01
C VAL A 21 -14.22 7.95 -7.49
N ASN A 22 -13.09 8.35 -8.06
CA ASN A 22 -12.94 8.51 -9.50
C ASN A 22 -12.59 7.16 -10.13
N ALA A 23 -13.62 6.37 -10.44
CA ALA A 23 -13.48 5.01 -10.97
C ALA A 23 -12.89 4.91 -12.39
N ASP A 24 -12.54 6.05 -13.01
CA ASP A 24 -12.00 6.11 -14.38
C ASP A 24 -10.47 6.32 -14.41
N VAL A 25 -9.77 6.25 -13.26
CA VAL A 25 -8.30 6.43 -13.18
C VAL A 25 -7.63 5.28 -12.44
N GLY A 26 -6.42 4.92 -12.88
CA GLY A 26 -5.64 3.88 -12.20
C GLY A 26 -5.06 4.33 -10.86
N PHE A 27 -4.50 5.54 -10.79
CA PHE A 27 -4.09 6.21 -9.57
C PHE A 27 -3.76 7.67 -9.91
N PHE A 28 -3.64 8.53 -8.91
CA PHE A 28 -3.03 9.86 -9.05
C PHE A 28 -1.59 9.83 -8.52
N ASP A 29 -0.67 10.51 -9.20
CA ASP A 29 0.72 10.61 -8.74
C ASP A 29 0.79 11.21 -7.32
N PRO A 30 1.32 10.47 -6.33
CA PRO A 30 1.33 10.93 -4.94
C PRO A 30 2.17 12.20 -4.76
N THR A 31 3.12 12.49 -5.66
CA THR A 31 3.96 13.68 -5.57
C THR A 31 3.26 14.96 -6.03
N ALA A 32 2.15 14.85 -6.75
CA ALA A 32 1.46 15.99 -7.38
C ALA A 32 0.94 17.02 -6.36
N ASN A 33 0.57 16.58 -5.15
CA ASN A 33 0.05 17.46 -4.09
C ASN A 33 0.83 17.30 -2.76
N GLY A 34 2.15 17.14 -2.84
CA GLY A 34 3.02 17.13 -1.66
C GLY A 34 3.02 15.81 -0.86
N GLY A 35 2.54 14.73 -1.46
CA GLY A 35 2.79 13.36 -1.00
C GLY A 35 4.12 12.81 -1.53
N SER A 36 4.29 11.50 -1.38
CA SER A 36 5.54 10.81 -1.67
C SER A 36 5.27 9.37 -2.12
N TRP A 37 6.19 8.81 -2.91
CA TRP A 37 6.26 7.37 -3.20
C TRP A 37 6.96 6.56 -2.11
N LEU A 38 7.60 7.23 -1.16
CA LEU A 38 8.10 6.63 0.07
C LEU A 38 7.09 6.89 1.18
N ASP A 39 6.80 5.89 1.99
CA ASP A 39 6.10 6.07 3.26
C ASP A 39 7.02 6.70 4.32
N ASN A 40 6.60 6.67 5.58
CA ASN A 40 7.36 7.13 6.72
C ASN A 40 7.48 5.99 7.74
N ALA A 41 8.69 5.45 7.82
CA ALA A 41 9.07 4.38 8.74
C ALA A 41 9.33 4.86 10.18
N GLY A 42 9.21 6.17 10.43
CA GLY A 42 9.30 6.77 11.77
C GLY A 42 10.72 7.11 12.23
N ASP A 43 11.73 6.85 11.41
CA ASP A 43 13.15 7.09 11.70
C ASP A 43 13.78 8.18 10.79
N GLY A 44 12.96 8.84 9.97
CA GLY A 44 13.39 9.83 8.98
C GLY A 44 13.63 9.27 7.58
N PHE A 45 13.42 7.97 7.38
CA PHE A 45 13.43 7.29 6.09
C PHE A 45 12.04 6.69 5.79
N GLY A 46 11.89 6.14 4.58
CA GLY A 46 10.66 5.50 4.14
C GLY A 46 10.91 4.23 3.34
N GLU A 47 9.94 3.34 3.37
CA GLU A 47 9.82 2.19 2.48
C GLU A 47 9.17 2.62 1.16
N PRO A 48 9.64 2.09 0.03
CA PRO A 48 9.07 2.42 -1.27
C PRO A 48 7.71 1.75 -1.45
N MET A 49 6.69 2.55 -1.76
CA MET A 49 5.40 2.07 -2.24
C MET A 49 5.53 1.66 -3.71
N ASN A 50 6.19 0.53 -3.93
CA ASN A 50 6.72 0.04 -5.20
C ASN A 50 5.74 -0.85 -5.98
N VAL A 51 4.54 -1.11 -5.45
CA VAL A 51 3.42 -1.71 -6.18
C VAL A 51 2.16 -0.88 -5.96
N VAL A 52 1.34 -0.72 -7.00
CA VAL A 52 0.02 -0.07 -6.92
C VAL A 52 -1.03 -1.01 -7.47
N ILE A 53 -2.08 -1.31 -6.71
CA ILE A 53 -3.31 -1.90 -7.24
C ILE A 53 -4.18 -0.76 -7.76
N SER A 54 -4.36 -0.78 -9.07
CA SER A 54 -5.08 0.24 -9.83
C SER A 54 -6.52 0.42 -9.34
N GLY A 55 -6.98 1.66 -9.26
CA GLY A 55 -8.38 2.04 -9.09
C GLY A 55 -9.32 1.52 -10.20
N LEU A 56 -8.75 1.07 -11.32
CA LEU A 56 -9.47 0.37 -12.41
C LEU A 56 -9.67 -1.13 -12.14
N SER A 57 -9.15 -1.65 -11.02
CA SER A 57 -9.41 -3.01 -10.57
C SER A 57 -10.89 -3.17 -10.17
N SER A 58 -11.35 -4.41 -10.08
CA SER A 58 -12.70 -4.70 -9.59
C SER A 58 -12.91 -4.05 -8.21
N PRO A 59 -14.01 -3.30 -7.97
CA PRO A 59 -14.20 -2.54 -6.73
C PRO A 59 -14.10 -3.37 -5.46
N ASP A 60 -14.51 -4.63 -5.52
CA ASP A 60 -14.45 -5.56 -4.38
C ASP A 60 -13.01 -5.84 -3.96
N VAL A 61 -12.02 -5.84 -4.88
CA VAL A 61 -10.58 -5.97 -4.56
C VAL A 61 -10.07 -4.78 -3.76
N LEU A 62 -10.62 -3.60 -4.01
CA LEU A 62 -10.19 -2.34 -3.39
C LEU A 62 -10.78 -2.13 -1.99
N THR A 63 -11.43 -3.13 -1.41
CA THR A 63 -11.94 -3.11 -0.02
C THR A 63 -10.93 -3.72 0.95
N ASP A 64 -11.09 -3.49 2.26
CA ASP A 64 -10.18 -4.06 3.27
C ASP A 64 -10.21 -5.59 3.25
N ASP A 65 -11.40 -6.18 3.14
CA ASP A 65 -11.56 -7.63 3.01
C ASP A 65 -11.09 -8.14 1.63
N GLY A 66 -11.29 -7.35 0.59
CA GLY A 66 -10.92 -7.66 -0.79
C GLY A 66 -9.42 -7.80 -0.99
N ILE A 67 -8.64 -6.85 -0.46
CA ILE A 67 -7.19 -6.90 -0.56
C ILE A 67 -6.62 -8.09 0.21
N VAL A 68 -7.22 -8.43 1.36
CA VAL A 68 -6.83 -9.63 2.13
C VAL A 68 -7.12 -10.90 1.33
N ASN A 69 -8.30 -11.02 0.72
CA ASN A 69 -8.65 -12.21 -0.06
C ASN A 69 -7.74 -12.36 -1.30
N PHE A 70 -7.49 -11.25 -2.01
CA PHE A 70 -6.55 -11.25 -3.13
C PHE A 70 -5.14 -11.64 -2.69
N ALA A 71 -4.66 -11.09 -1.57
CA ALA A 71 -3.37 -11.46 -0.99
C ALA A 71 -3.26 -12.97 -0.72
N GLN A 72 -4.33 -13.59 -0.21
CA GLN A 72 -4.40 -15.04 0.01
C GLN A 72 -4.37 -15.85 -1.28
N ALA A 73 -4.90 -15.31 -2.38
CA ALA A 73 -4.78 -15.93 -3.70
C ALA A 73 -3.34 -15.91 -4.26
N ILE A 74 -2.47 -15.02 -3.74
CA ILE A 74 -1.09 -14.84 -4.21
C ILE A 74 -0.04 -15.27 -3.17
N GLY A 75 -0.45 -16.00 -2.12
CA GLY A 75 0.48 -16.59 -1.13
C GLY A 75 0.82 -15.67 0.05
N PHE A 76 -0.03 -14.69 0.36
CA PHE A 76 0.12 -13.80 1.51
C PHE A 76 -1.10 -13.89 2.42
N SER A 77 -0.95 -13.61 3.71
CA SER A 77 -2.07 -13.59 4.64
C SER A 77 -1.85 -12.58 5.75
N ILE A 78 -2.90 -12.34 6.53
CA ILE A 78 -2.83 -11.58 7.79
C ILE A 78 -1.80 -12.26 8.70
N GLU A 79 -1.03 -11.45 9.41
CA GLU A 79 0.01 -11.93 10.31
C GLU A 79 -0.52 -12.91 11.38
N CYS A 80 0.40 -13.72 11.88
CA CYS A 80 0.14 -14.65 12.97
C CYS A 80 0.24 -13.94 14.33
N LEU A 81 -0.88 -13.91 15.06
CA LEU A 81 -0.97 -13.52 16.48
C LEU A 81 -0.61 -12.07 16.84
N ASP A 82 -0.63 -11.13 15.89
CA ASP A 82 -0.31 -9.71 16.14
C ASP A 82 1.14 -9.52 16.66
N ILE A 83 2.04 -10.47 16.32
CA ILE A 83 3.45 -10.44 16.66
C ILE A 83 4.22 -9.84 15.47
N HIS A 84 4.15 -8.53 15.31
CA HIS A 84 5.02 -7.79 14.40
C HIS A 84 6.20 -7.12 15.13
N LEU A 85 7.39 -7.23 14.55
CA LEU A 85 8.55 -6.40 14.92
C LEU A 85 8.53 -5.15 14.04
N GLY A 86 7.98 -4.06 14.56
CA GLY A 86 7.89 -2.80 13.84
C GLY A 86 6.82 -1.88 14.41
N ALA A 87 6.99 -0.58 14.27
CA ALA A 87 5.91 0.37 14.56
C ALA A 87 5.05 0.56 13.29
N PRO A 88 3.73 0.82 13.43
CA PRO A 88 2.90 1.17 12.29
C PRO A 88 3.50 2.34 11.50
N GLN A 89 3.58 2.18 10.18
CA GLN A 89 4.09 3.19 9.26
C GLN A 89 2.94 4.05 8.72
N SER A 90 3.28 5.22 8.16
CA SER A 90 2.31 6.17 7.62
C SER A 90 2.72 6.70 6.26
N ALA A 91 1.76 6.98 5.38
CA ALA A 91 2.04 7.52 4.05
C ALA A 91 1.18 8.75 3.76
N ASN A 92 1.73 9.69 2.98
CA ASN A 92 0.98 10.78 2.39
C ASN A 92 0.92 10.57 0.87
N LEU A 93 -0.26 10.23 0.36
CA LEU A 93 -0.48 9.88 -1.05
C LEU A 93 -0.87 11.07 -1.93
N GLY A 94 -0.68 12.31 -1.45
CA GLY A 94 -1.01 13.52 -2.22
C GLY A 94 -2.50 13.65 -2.54
N ASP A 95 -3.36 12.98 -1.76
CA ASP A 95 -4.81 12.95 -1.96
C ASP A 95 -5.56 13.92 -1.05
N GLY A 96 -4.83 14.67 -0.22
CA GLY A 96 -5.37 15.65 0.71
C GLY A 96 -5.67 15.14 2.11
N ASN A 97 -5.37 13.86 2.41
CA ASN A 97 -5.45 13.33 3.77
C ASN A 97 -4.22 13.65 4.62
N GLY A 98 -3.09 14.02 4.00
CA GLY A 98 -1.80 14.10 4.69
C GLY A 98 -1.27 12.71 5.02
N PHE A 99 -0.47 12.60 6.09
CA PHE A 99 0.03 11.30 6.55
C PHE A 99 -1.08 10.50 7.23
N VAL A 100 -1.38 9.32 6.70
CA VAL A 100 -2.31 8.35 7.26
C VAL A 100 -1.60 7.04 7.57
N ASN A 101 -2.00 6.36 8.62
CA ASN A 101 -1.43 5.06 8.99
C ASN A 101 -1.77 4.00 7.94
N GLN A 102 -0.93 2.96 7.86
CA GLN A 102 -1.21 1.75 7.08
C GLN A 102 -2.59 1.19 7.42
N THR A 103 -3.30 0.69 6.41
CA THR A 103 -4.59 -0.01 6.56
C THR A 103 -4.37 -1.39 7.16
N ILE A 104 -3.39 -2.12 6.62
CA ILE A 104 -3.02 -3.47 7.04
C ILE A 104 -1.59 -3.78 6.62
N GLU A 105 -1.01 -4.79 7.26
CA GLU A 105 0.25 -5.43 6.88
C GLU A 105 -0.02 -6.91 6.61
N LEU A 106 0.50 -7.40 5.49
CA LEU A 106 0.30 -8.76 4.99
C LEU A 106 1.65 -9.41 4.75
N ARG A 107 1.78 -10.68 5.11
CA ARG A 107 3.05 -11.42 5.15
C ARG A 107 2.93 -12.71 4.34
N GLU A 108 4.03 -13.16 3.74
CA GLU A 108 4.08 -14.41 2.98
C GLU A 108 3.60 -15.56 3.86
N ASP A 109 2.68 -16.38 3.33
CA ASP A 109 1.99 -17.40 4.11
C ASP A 109 2.54 -18.80 3.90
N PHE A 110 3.53 -18.98 3.01
CA PHE A 110 4.16 -20.26 2.67
C PHE A 110 3.16 -21.41 2.39
N GLY A 111 1.98 -21.09 1.84
CA GLY A 111 0.91 -22.06 1.56
C GLY A 111 0.10 -22.47 2.79
N SER A 112 0.18 -21.71 3.88
CA SER A 112 -0.58 -21.92 5.11
C SER A 112 -0.82 -20.60 5.87
N ALA A 113 -1.92 -19.92 5.54
CA ALA A 113 -2.42 -18.69 6.19
C ALA A 113 -2.31 -18.59 7.72
N GLY A 114 -2.36 -19.71 8.46
CA GLY A 114 -2.23 -19.75 9.92
C GLY A 114 -0.83 -20.07 10.46
N ILE A 115 -0.17 -21.12 9.96
CA ILE A 115 1.15 -21.59 10.46
C ILE A 115 2.32 -20.96 9.69
N GLY A 116 2.12 -20.66 8.41
CA GLY A 116 3.14 -20.17 7.52
C GLY A 116 3.46 -18.69 7.71
N THR A 117 2.47 -17.85 8.07
CA THR A 117 2.75 -16.48 8.52
C THR A 117 3.50 -16.45 9.86
N CYS A 118 3.33 -17.45 10.74
CA CYS A 118 4.19 -17.59 11.93
C CYS A 118 5.61 -18.10 11.59
N LEU A 119 5.77 -18.83 10.47
CA LEU A 119 7.06 -19.31 9.97
C LEU A 119 7.83 -18.20 9.25
N GLU A 120 7.16 -17.27 8.58
CA GLU A 120 7.78 -16.08 7.99
C GLU A 120 8.53 -15.28 9.05
N SER A 121 7.90 -15.07 10.22
CA SER A 121 8.56 -14.44 11.37
C SER A 121 9.79 -15.19 11.89
N LEU A 122 10.03 -16.44 11.46
CA LEU A 122 11.16 -17.27 11.85
C LEU A 122 12.19 -17.46 10.71
N VAL A 123 11.79 -17.33 9.45
CA VAL A 123 12.55 -17.72 8.25
C VAL A 123 12.83 -16.55 7.30
N GLY A 124 12.17 -15.41 7.48
CA GLY A 124 12.19 -14.31 6.52
C GLY A 124 11.26 -14.60 5.34
N GLY A 125 10.83 -13.56 4.65
CA GLY A 125 9.82 -13.65 3.60
C GLY A 125 9.42 -12.28 3.06
N ASP A 126 8.54 -12.31 2.06
CA ASP A 126 7.95 -11.09 1.54
C ASP A 126 6.82 -10.59 2.44
N HIS A 127 6.76 -9.29 2.66
CA HIS A 127 5.61 -8.65 3.28
C HIS A 127 5.28 -7.33 2.58
N PHE A 128 4.06 -6.83 2.80
CA PHE A 128 3.69 -5.51 2.35
C PHE A 128 2.68 -4.80 3.24
N ARG A 129 2.79 -3.47 3.27
CA ARG A 129 1.83 -2.56 3.89
C ARG A 129 0.91 -1.96 2.85
N VAL A 130 -0.35 -1.75 3.22
CA VAL A 130 -1.37 -1.18 2.33
C VAL A 130 -1.71 0.24 2.75
N PHE A 131 -1.70 1.17 1.78
CA PHE A 131 -2.20 2.54 1.92
C PHE A 131 -3.22 2.83 0.83
N ARG A 132 -4.32 3.50 1.15
CA ARG A 132 -5.40 3.76 0.19
C ARG A 132 -5.46 5.22 -0.21
N GLN A 133 -5.54 5.47 -1.52
CA GLN A 133 -5.70 6.81 -2.08
C GLN A 133 -7.19 7.19 -2.15
N ASN A 134 -7.72 7.76 -1.07
CA ASN A 134 -9.15 8.08 -0.90
C ASN A 134 -9.44 9.52 -0.46
N GLY A 135 -8.43 10.38 -0.43
CA GLY A 135 -8.58 11.77 -0.03
C GLY A 135 -9.32 12.64 -1.05
N SER A 136 -9.91 13.73 -0.56
CA SER A 136 -10.78 14.62 -1.35
C SER A 136 -10.15 15.30 -2.57
N GLN A 137 -8.82 15.34 -2.65
CA GLN A 137 -8.10 15.99 -3.76
C GLN A 137 -7.71 15.01 -4.87
N ALA A 138 -7.62 13.71 -4.58
CA ALA A 138 -7.16 12.71 -5.53
C ALA A 138 -7.71 11.30 -5.23
N ASN A 139 -9.02 11.16 -5.05
CA ASN A 139 -9.63 9.86 -4.73
C ASN A 139 -9.72 8.95 -5.97
N SER A 140 -8.76 8.06 -6.15
CA SER A 140 -8.82 6.99 -7.16
C SER A 140 -9.33 5.66 -6.60
N GLY A 141 -9.28 5.48 -5.27
CA GLY A 141 -9.50 4.19 -4.63
C GLY A 141 -8.34 3.21 -4.75
N ALA A 142 -7.26 3.57 -5.46
CA ALA A 142 -6.08 2.73 -5.64
C ALA A 142 -5.41 2.38 -4.29
N LEU A 143 -4.77 1.22 -4.25
CA LEU A 143 -4.00 0.76 -3.10
C LEU A 143 -2.51 0.84 -3.43
N PHE A 144 -1.76 1.61 -2.65
CA PHE A 144 -0.31 1.71 -2.70
C PHE A 144 0.27 0.71 -1.72
N LEU A 145 1.17 -0.15 -2.19
CA LEU A 145 1.77 -1.22 -1.42
C LEU A 145 3.26 -0.94 -1.21
N ALA A 146 3.68 -0.85 0.04
CA ALA A 146 5.10 -0.86 0.39
C ALA A 146 5.54 -2.31 0.53
N VAL A 147 6.13 -2.88 -0.53
CA VAL A 147 6.50 -4.29 -0.62
C VAL A 147 8.00 -4.44 -0.36
N SER A 148 8.36 -5.40 0.50
CA SER A 148 9.76 -5.70 0.79
C SER A 148 9.97 -7.16 1.16
N LYS A 149 11.22 -7.61 1.06
CA LYS A 149 11.67 -8.93 1.48
C LYS A 149 12.57 -8.83 2.71
N GLU A 150 12.15 -9.44 3.81
CA GLU A 150 12.90 -9.50 5.07
C GLU A 150 13.86 -10.71 5.10
N GLU A 151 15.01 -10.53 5.75
CA GLU A 151 15.88 -11.60 6.24
C GLU A 151 15.21 -12.33 7.41
N ASP A 152 15.76 -13.47 7.79
CA ASP A 152 15.22 -14.29 8.86
C ASP A 152 15.41 -13.67 10.26
N ILE A 153 14.81 -14.30 11.27
CA ILE A 153 14.88 -13.83 12.67
C ILE A 153 16.31 -13.80 13.23
N PHE A 154 17.24 -14.62 12.71
CA PHE A 154 18.64 -14.65 13.15
C PHE A 154 19.41 -13.41 12.68
N GLU A 155 18.92 -12.76 11.62
CA GLU A 155 19.42 -11.48 11.12
C GLU A 155 18.57 -10.29 11.63
N SER A 156 17.58 -10.54 12.49
CA SER A 156 16.70 -9.53 13.12
C SER A 156 15.75 -8.83 12.15
N HIS A 157 15.25 -9.52 11.12
CA HIS A 157 14.29 -8.98 10.13
C HIS A 157 14.83 -7.76 9.37
N THR A 158 16.15 -7.65 9.16
CA THR A 158 16.68 -6.65 8.23
C THR A 158 16.20 -6.95 6.81
N ILE A 159 15.92 -5.91 6.02
CA ILE A 159 15.60 -6.11 4.60
C ILE A 159 16.83 -6.68 3.89
N VAL A 160 16.64 -7.77 3.13
CA VAL A 160 17.74 -8.41 2.36
C VAL A 160 18.39 -7.38 1.42
N PRO A 161 19.65 -7.55 1.00
CA PRO A 161 20.22 -6.74 -0.06
C PRO A 161 19.32 -6.75 -1.31
N ASN A 162 18.95 -5.56 -1.81
CA ASN A 162 17.98 -5.39 -2.91
C ASN A 162 16.54 -5.84 -2.58
N GLY A 163 16.19 -6.00 -1.30
CA GLY A 163 14.94 -6.61 -0.84
C GLY A 163 13.67 -5.87 -1.26
N TYR A 164 13.71 -4.56 -1.47
CA TYR A 164 12.58 -3.82 -2.03
C TYR A 164 12.29 -4.20 -3.48
N ASN A 165 13.32 -4.37 -4.31
CA ASN A 165 13.10 -4.76 -5.71
C ASN A 165 12.77 -6.26 -5.79
N ILE A 166 13.41 -7.10 -4.96
CA ILE A 166 13.12 -8.55 -4.92
C ILE A 166 11.67 -8.79 -4.50
N GLY A 167 11.22 -8.24 -3.37
CA GLY A 167 9.86 -8.46 -2.89
C GLY A 167 8.79 -7.93 -3.84
N ARG A 168 9.04 -6.77 -4.47
CA ARG A 168 8.18 -6.26 -5.55
C ARG A 168 8.05 -7.27 -6.69
N ASP A 169 9.18 -7.76 -7.20
CA ASP A 169 9.21 -8.62 -8.38
C ASP A 169 8.61 -10.00 -8.07
N GLU A 170 8.83 -10.54 -6.87
CA GLU A 170 8.24 -11.79 -6.39
C GLU A 170 6.71 -11.68 -6.21
N LEU A 171 6.22 -10.64 -5.52
CA LEU A 171 4.79 -10.37 -5.39
C LEU A 171 4.11 -10.23 -6.76
N VAL A 172 4.70 -9.46 -7.67
CA VAL A 172 4.15 -9.27 -9.02
C VAL A 172 4.15 -10.58 -9.81
N SER A 173 5.20 -11.40 -9.67
CA SER A 173 5.25 -12.71 -10.31
C SER A 173 4.19 -13.68 -9.76
N ALA A 174 3.86 -13.60 -8.48
CA ALA A 174 2.79 -14.40 -7.88
C ALA A 174 1.39 -13.91 -8.30
N ALA A 175 1.25 -12.60 -8.53
CA ALA A 175 -0.03 -11.97 -8.83
C ALA A 175 -0.48 -12.08 -10.30
N VAL A 176 0.44 -11.93 -11.27
CA VAL A 176 0.10 -11.83 -12.69
C VAL A 176 -0.43 -13.15 -13.26
N GLY A 177 -1.50 -13.06 -14.04
CA GLY A 177 -2.20 -14.22 -14.61
C GLY A 177 -3.48 -14.51 -13.85
N THR A 178 -3.80 -15.80 -13.69
CA THR A 178 -5.03 -16.24 -13.02
C THR A 178 -4.68 -16.86 -11.67
N THR A 179 -5.28 -16.34 -10.61
CA THR A 179 -5.19 -16.89 -9.25
C THR A 179 -6.59 -17.09 -8.67
N SER A 180 -6.71 -17.86 -7.58
CA SER A 180 -8.01 -18.11 -6.98
C SER A 180 -7.89 -18.41 -5.49
N PHE A 181 -8.83 -17.88 -4.71
CA PHE A 181 -8.96 -18.18 -3.29
C PHE A 181 -10.42 -18.03 -2.86
N ASN A 182 -10.89 -18.89 -1.94
CA ASN A 182 -12.26 -18.85 -1.42
C ASN A 182 -13.35 -18.68 -2.50
N ASP A 183 -13.27 -19.47 -3.58
CA ASP A 183 -14.19 -19.46 -4.72
C ASP A 183 -14.22 -18.13 -5.52
N VAL A 184 -13.30 -17.20 -5.27
CA VAL A 184 -13.07 -16.00 -6.08
C VAL A 184 -11.91 -16.27 -7.04
N THR A 185 -12.10 -15.97 -8.32
CA THR A 185 -11.06 -16.07 -9.36
C THR A 185 -10.64 -14.66 -9.75
N TYR A 186 -9.32 -14.42 -9.74
CA TYR A 186 -8.72 -13.16 -10.11
C TYR A 186 -7.97 -13.29 -11.43
N SER A 187 -8.06 -12.25 -12.27
CA SER A 187 -7.28 -12.06 -13.48
C SER A 187 -6.48 -10.76 -13.37
N THR A 188 -5.16 -10.88 -13.31
CA THR A 188 -4.25 -9.75 -13.04
C THR A 188 -3.33 -9.48 -14.21
N THR A 189 -3.23 -8.20 -14.58
CA THR A 189 -2.24 -7.67 -15.51
C THR A 189 -1.31 -6.68 -14.81
N SER A 190 -0.11 -6.50 -15.36
CA SER A 190 0.88 -5.56 -14.81
C SER A 190 1.42 -4.59 -15.86
N GLU A 191 1.75 -3.39 -15.40
CA GLU A 191 2.44 -2.34 -16.15
C GLU A 191 3.61 -1.79 -15.31
N THR A 192 4.77 -1.60 -15.93
CA THR A 192 5.93 -0.99 -15.25
C THR A 192 5.86 0.53 -15.31
N LEU A 193 5.76 1.16 -14.14
CA LEU A 193 5.87 2.60 -13.95
C LEU A 193 7.35 2.97 -13.82
N THR A 194 7.96 3.37 -14.94
CA THR A 194 9.40 3.61 -15.00
C THR A 194 9.79 4.96 -14.39
N GLY A 195 10.74 4.95 -13.45
CA GLY A 195 11.36 6.17 -12.92
C GLY A 195 10.41 7.09 -12.13
N VAL A 196 9.36 6.53 -11.53
CA VAL A 196 8.43 7.28 -10.66
C VAL A 196 9.02 7.62 -9.30
N MET A 197 10.10 6.93 -8.92
CA MET A 197 10.91 7.19 -7.72
C MET A 197 12.35 7.54 -8.11
N PRO A 198 13.06 8.36 -7.30
CA PRO A 198 14.51 8.51 -7.45
C PRO A 198 15.22 7.18 -7.22
N ALA A 199 15.99 6.71 -8.20
CA ALA A 199 16.83 5.52 -8.03
C ALA A 199 17.97 5.80 -7.03
N GLY A 200 18.42 4.76 -6.33
CA GLY A 200 19.45 4.84 -5.29
C GLY A 200 18.90 4.65 -3.88
N THR A 201 19.62 5.16 -2.88
CA THR A 201 19.31 4.95 -1.45
C THR A 201 18.75 6.20 -0.76
N ALA A 202 18.62 7.32 -1.49
CA ALA A 202 18.27 8.60 -0.91
C ALA A 202 16.85 8.58 -0.33
N GLY A 203 16.73 8.70 0.99
CA GLY A 203 15.44 8.65 1.71
C GLY A 203 14.88 7.23 1.90
N VAL A 204 15.53 6.21 1.34
CA VAL A 204 15.10 4.82 1.45
C VAL A 204 15.59 4.22 2.76
N ASN A 205 14.69 3.54 3.47
CA ASN A 205 15.01 2.88 4.73
C ASN A 205 16.10 1.80 4.54
N HIS A 206 16.87 1.53 5.60
CA HIS A 206 18.01 0.61 5.63
C HIS A 206 19.15 0.92 4.62
N ASN A 207 19.13 2.08 3.96
CA ASN A 207 20.10 2.47 2.93
C ASN A 207 20.20 1.43 1.79
N ILE A 208 19.06 0.82 1.43
CA ILE A 208 18.96 -0.15 0.34
C ILE A 208 18.62 0.59 -0.95
N SER A 209 19.31 0.24 -2.04
CA SER A 209 19.10 0.90 -3.32
C SER A 209 17.84 0.39 -4.00
N ILE A 210 17.00 1.30 -4.48
CA ILE A 210 15.88 0.98 -5.39
C ILE A 210 16.23 1.35 -6.83
N ASP A 211 15.57 0.70 -7.79
CA ASP A 211 15.75 0.98 -9.22
C ASP A 211 14.94 2.20 -9.71
N GLY A 212 14.07 2.75 -8.86
CA GLY A 212 13.21 3.89 -9.14
C GLY A 212 11.87 3.54 -9.81
N ASN A 213 11.59 2.24 -10.02
CA ASN A 213 10.38 1.78 -10.69
C ASN A 213 9.32 1.30 -9.68
N ALA A 214 8.06 1.44 -10.05
CA ALA A 214 6.93 0.76 -9.41
C ALA A 214 6.19 -0.11 -10.43
N ILE A 215 5.37 -1.03 -9.96
CA ILE A 215 4.49 -1.86 -10.81
C ILE A 215 3.03 -1.52 -10.53
N LEU A 216 2.27 -1.21 -11.58
CA LEU A 216 0.83 -1.06 -11.53
C LEU A 216 0.16 -2.41 -11.84
N LEU A 217 -0.59 -2.95 -10.91
CA LEU A 217 -1.44 -4.13 -11.10
C LEU A 217 -2.87 -3.71 -11.37
N THR A 218 -3.51 -4.31 -12.38
CA THR A 218 -4.96 -4.22 -12.58
C THR A 218 -5.56 -5.60 -12.37
N VAL A 219 -6.38 -5.74 -11.32
CA VAL A 219 -6.93 -7.01 -10.84
C VAL A 219 -8.44 -7.05 -11.12
N GLN A 220 -8.90 -8.03 -11.88
CA GLN A 220 -10.32 -8.24 -12.16
C GLN A 220 -10.82 -9.51 -11.48
N ILE A 221 -12.05 -9.48 -10.96
CA ILE A 221 -12.77 -10.65 -10.48
C ILE A 221 -13.67 -11.13 -11.63
N ASP A 222 -13.60 -12.43 -11.93
CA ASP A 222 -14.37 -13.08 -12.99
C ASP A 222 -15.77 -13.56 -12.54
#